data_AF-A0A448W6F6-F1
#
_entry.id   AF-A0A448W6F6-F1
#
_cell.length_a   1.000
_cell.length_b   1.000
_cell.length_c   1.000
_cell.angle_alpha   90.00
_cell.angle_beta   90.00
_cell.angle_gamma   90.00
#
_symmetry.space_group_name_H-M   'P 1'
#
loop_
_entity.id
_entity.type
_entity.pdbx_description
1 polymer ?
#
loop_
_entity_poly.entity_id
_entity_poly.type
_entity_poly.pdbx_seq_one_letter_code
_entity_poly.pdbx_strand_id
1 'polypeptide(L)'
;MKKLTVKKQVELFAQDCKLINLRYEYSGFTGTEKWAIITELSEEALWDKYPDVISRYTPFILLSMAQGEVISESHRNNDKYEKRSKRTIDVYGYEDDIFEQFHPKSIAPFIDPFDKAEEEQIEEEKEKLRQLELSKVRQLCCQTP
;
A
#
# COMPACT_ATOMS: atom_id res chain seq x y z
N MET A 1 -20.01 18.31 34.28
CA MET A 1 -18.71 18.33 33.57
C MET A 1 -18.81 19.34 32.44
N LYS A 2 -17.92 20.33 32.37
CA LYS A 2 -17.91 21.29 31.24
C LYS A 2 -17.36 20.54 30.02
N LYS A 3 -18.21 20.27 29.02
CA LYS A 3 -17.74 19.74 27.73
C LYS A 3 -16.73 20.73 27.16
N LEU A 4 -15.48 20.30 27.01
CA LEU A 4 -14.51 21.09 26.25
C LEU A 4 -14.97 21.15 24.79
N THR A 5 -14.80 22.30 24.16
CA THR A 5 -15.03 22.45 22.72
C THR A 5 -14.12 21.48 21.96
N VAL A 6 -14.65 20.79 20.95
CA VAL A 6 -13.94 19.75 20.17
C VAL A 6 -12.54 20.18 19.72
N LYS A 7 -12.38 21.44 19.29
CA LYS A 7 -11.08 21.99 18.88
C LYS A 7 -10.02 21.91 19.97
N LYS A 8 -10.40 22.25 21.21
CA LYS A 8 -9.48 22.24 22.35
C LYS A 8 -9.11 20.82 22.78
N GLN A 9 -10.03 19.86 22.61
CA GLN A 9 -9.73 18.44 22.84
C GLN A 9 -8.71 17.91 21.82
N VAL A 10 -8.82 18.30 20.55
CA VAL A 10 -7.87 17.88 19.50
C VAL A 10 -6.46 18.41 19.78
N GLU A 11 -6.33 19.68 20.19
CA GLU A 11 -5.04 20.27 20.52
C GLU A 11 -4.37 19.57 21.71
N LEU A 12 -5.12 19.31 22.78
CA LEU A 12 -4.62 18.60 23.95
C LEU A 12 -4.29 17.13 23.63
N PHE A 13 -5.13 16.47 22.82
CA PHE A 13 -4.87 15.10 22.38
C PHE A 13 -3.56 15.00 21.58
N ALA A 14 -3.27 15.96 20.69
CA ALA A 14 -2.02 15.95 19.93
C ALA A 14 -0.77 16.19 20.79
N GLN A 15 -0.91 16.80 21.97
CA GLN A 15 0.18 16.98 22.93
C GLN A 15 0.39 15.74 23.79
N ASP A 16 -0.71 15.15 24.29
CA ASP A 16 -0.67 14.04 25.24
C ASP A 16 -0.51 12.66 24.57
N CYS A 17 -0.93 12.54 23.31
CA CYS A 17 -1.05 11.25 22.62
C CYS A 17 -0.44 11.32 21.22
N LYS A 18 0.18 10.21 20.80
CA LYS A 18 0.65 10.05 19.43
C LYS A 18 -0.24 9.05 18.70
N LEU A 19 -0.85 9.51 17.61
CA LEU A 19 -1.69 8.68 16.74
C LEU A 19 -0.85 8.11 15.60
N ILE A 20 -0.98 6.81 15.36
CA ILE A 20 -0.35 6.08 14.26
C ILE A 20 -1.42 5.41 13.41
N ASN A 21 -1.25 5.43 12.09
CA ASN A 21 -2.09 4.68 11.16
C ASN A 21 -1.38 3.38 10.77
N LEU A 22 -1.91 2.25 11.21
CA LEU A 22 -1.29 0.94 11.06
C LEU A 22 -1.20 0.49 9.60
N ARG A 23 -2.13 0.95 8.74
CA ARG A 23 -2.10 0.62 7.31
C ARG A 23 -0.95 1.25 6.56
N TYR A 24 -0.47 2.40 7.03
CA TYR A 24 0.68 3.07 6.40
C TYR A 24 2.00 2.54 6.96
N GLU A 25 2.07 2.21 8.26
CA GLU A 25 3.33 1.72 8.84
C GLU A 25 3.65 0.28 8.49
N TYR A 26 2.63 -0.55 8.28
CA TYR A 26 2.82 -1.95 7.97
C TYR A 26 2.10 -2.29 6.67
N SER A 27 2.87 -2.36 5.59
CA SER A 27 2.37 -2.82 4.28
C SER A 27 1.85 -4.25 4.39
N GLY A 28 0.58 -4.47 4.04
CA GLY A 28 -0.06 -5.79 4.14
C GLY A 28 -0.69 -6.09 5.50
N PHE A 29 -0.93 -5.08 6.35
CA PHE A 29 -1.67 -5.27 7.60
C PHE A 29 -3.12 -5.73 7.34
N THR A 30 -3.44 -6.95 7.76
CA THR A 30 -4.77 -7.58 7.60
C THR A 30 -5.68 -7.36 8.82
N GLY A 31 -5.23 -6.65 9.86
CA GLY A 31 -6.03 -6.41 11.06
C GLY A 31 -7.22 -5.48 10.82
N THR A 32 -8.19 -5.55 11.73
CA THR A 32 -9.41 -4.72 11.66
C THR A 32 -9.18 -3.29 12.15
N GLU A 33 -8.16 -3.13 13.00
CA GLU A 33 -7.81 -1.90 13.69
C GLU A 33 -6.98 -1.01 12.76
N LYS A 34 -7.52 0.17 12.42
CA LYS A 34 -6.83 1.10 11.54
C LYS A 34 -5.82 1.98 12.30
N TRP A 35 -6.08 2.22 13.57
CA TRP A 35 -5.41 3.25 14.35
C TRP A 35 -4.72 2.64 15.57
N ALA A 36 -3.57 3.20 15.94
CA ALA A 36 -2.94 2.95 17.22
C ALA A 36 -2.70 4.27 17.94
N ILE A 37 -2.99 4.30 19.25
CA ILE A 37 -2.81 5.47 20.10
C ILE A 37 -1.74 5.13 21.13
N ILE A 38 -0.64 5.86 21.07
CA ILE A 38 0.41 5.79 22.08
C ILE A 38 0.11 6.83 23.15
N THR A 39 -0.01 6.37 24.39
CA THR A 39 -0.26 7.23 25.54
C THR A 39 0.25 6.58 26.83
N GLU A 40 0.46 7.39 27.86
CA GLU A 40 0.69 6.93 29.24
C GLU A 40 -0.62 6.64 29.98
N LEU A 41 -1.75 7.11 29.46
CA LEU A 41 -3.05 7.04 30.10
C LEU A 41 -3.72 5.68 29.85
N SER A 42 -4.55 5.25 30.80
CA SER A 42 -5.44 4.10 30.60
C SER A 42 -6.56 4.44 29.61
N GLU A 43 -7.17 3.41 29.02
CA GLU A 43 -8.27 3.57 28.07
C GLU A 43 -9.45 4.36 28.68
N GLU A 44 -9.82 4.06 29.93
CA GLU A 44 -10.90 4.76 30.64
C GLU A 44 -10.62 6.25 30.79
N ALA A 45 -9.39 6.62 31.14
CA ALA A 45 -8.98 8.02 31.28
C ALA A 45 -8.96 8.76 29.93
N LEU A 46 -8.68 8.03 28.84
CA LEU A 46 -8.71 8.57 27.49
C LEU A 46 -10.14 8.92 27.06
N TRP A 47 -11.10 8.04 27.36
CA TRP A 47 -12.53 8.25 27.10
C TRP A 47 -13.13 9.38 27.94
N ASP A 48 -12.72 9.54 29.21
CA ASP A 48 -13.19 10.63 30.06
C ASP A 48 -12.69 12.00 29.59
N LYS A 49 -11.42 12.09 29.17
CA LYS A 49 -10.82 13.34 28.69
C LYS A 49 -11.26 13.75 27.29
N TYR A 50 -11.28 12.80 26.35
CA TYR A 50 -11.38 13.07 24.91
C TYR A 50 -12.47 12.24 24.19
N PRO A 51 -13.73 12.22 24.68
CA PRO A 51 -14.76 11.32 24.15
C PRO A 51 -15.04 11.55 22.66
N ASP A 52 -15.10 12.81 22.20
CA ASP A 52 -15.46 13.16 20.82
C ASP A 52 -14.32 12.88 19.80
N VAL A 53 -13.09 12.77 20.28
CA VAL A 53 -11.90 12.50 19.46
C VAL A 53 -11.70 10.99 19.33
N ILE A 54 -11.75 10.26 20.45
CA ILE A 54 -11.56 8.81 20.49
C ILE A 54 -12.64 8.07 19.72
N SER A 55 -13.90 8.54 19.79
CA SER A 55 -15.00 7.95 19.05
C SER A 55 -14.78 7.90 17.54
N ARG A 56 -13.93 8.77 16.98
CA ARG A 56 -13.61 8.80 15.54
C ARG A 56 -12.53 7.81 15.15
N TYR A 57 -11.70 7.40 16.11
CA TYR A 57 -10.56 6.51 15.88
C TYR A 57 -10.84 5.07 16.28
N THR A 58 -12.03 4.77 16.83
CA THR A 58 -12.48 3.40 17.10
C THR A 58 -12.70 2.61 15.80
N PRO A 59 -12.22 1.35 15.67
CA PRO A 59 -11.39 0.62 16.63
C PRO A 59 -9.92 1.04 16.60
N PHE A 60 -9.30 1.16 17.78
CA PHE A 60 -7.89 1.51 17.95
C PHE A 60 -7.17 0.52 18.88
N ILE A 61 -5.85 0.43 18.71
CA ILE A 61 -4.95 -0.30 19.61
C ILE A 61 -4.30 0.70 20.57
N LEU A 62 -4.36 0.41 21.87
CA LEU A 62 -3.65 1.19 22.89
C LEU A 62 -2.21 0.70 23.00
N LEU A 63 -1.25 1.61 22.88
CA LEU A 63 0.18 1.34 23.01
C LEU A 63 0.78 2.15 24.15
N SER A 64 1.73 1.56 24.87
CA SER A 64 2.49 2.26 25.91
C SER A 64 3.57 3.15 25.31
N MET A 65 4.05 4.13 26.08
CA MET A 65 5.16 4.99 25.65
C MET A 65 6.43 4.20 25.29
N ALA A 66 6.71 3.12 26.02
CA ALA A 66 7.83 2.24 25.72
C ALA A 66 7.70 1.62 24.33
N GLN A 67 6.50 1.16 23.96
CA GLN A 67 6.23 0.63 22.62
C GLN A 67 6.35 1.74 21.56
N GLY A 68 5.90 2.95 21.86
CA GLY A 68 6.06 4.11 20.99
C GLY A 68 7.51 4.48 20.70
N GLU A 69 8.40 4.41 21.69
CA GLU A 69 9.83 4.70 21.49
C GLU A 69 10.47 3.64 20.60
N VAL A 70 10.16 2.35 20.78
CA VAL A 70 10.65 1.26 19.93
C VAL A 70 10.26 1.46 18.47
N ILE A 71 9.03 1.89 18.20
CA ILE A 71 8.59 2.23 16.84
C ILE A 71 9.44 3.39 16.30
N SER A 72 9.63 4.45 17.09
CA SER A 72 10.43 5.60 16.67
C SER A 72 11.90 5.25 16.39
N GLU A 73 12.49 4.36 17.19
CA GLU A 73 13.84 3.86 17.00
C GLU A 73 13.95 3.04 15.71
N SER A 74 12.97 2.19 15.44
CA SER A 74 12.87 1.45 14.18
C SER A 74 12.88 2.39 12.97
N HIS A 75 12.07 3.45 12.98
CA HIS A 75 12.08 4.44 11.89
C HIS A 75 13.44 5.12 11.72
N ARG A 76 14.09 5.53 12.83
CA ARG A 76 15.43 6.12 12.79
C ARG A 76 16.46 5.15 12.22
N ASN A 77 16.37 3.87 12.56
CA ASN A 77 17.29 2.85 12.07
C ASN A 77 17.06 2.57 10.57
N ASN A 78 15.80 2.47 10.14
CA ASN A 78 15.44 2.27 8.75
C ASN A 78 15.91 3.44 7.88
N ASP A 79 15.71 4.68 8.32
CA ASP A 79 16.24 5.88 7.62
C ASP A 79 17.77 5.87 7.54
N LYS A 80 18.48 5.45 8.59
CA LYS A 80 19.94 5.27 8.55
C LYS A 80 20.34 4.19 7.54
N TYR A 81 19.64 3.07 7.53
CA TYR A 81 19.89 1.97 6.59
C TYR A 81 19.68 2.42 5.15
N GLU A 82 18.56 3.09 4.86
CA GLU A 82 18.24 3.61 3.53
C GLU A 82 19.30 4.64 3.08
N LYS A 83 19.74 5.54 3.97
CA LYS A 83 20.82 6.48 3.67
C LYS A 83 22.15 5.81 3.42
N ARG A 84 22.49 4.73 4.13
CA ARG A 84 23.71 3.94 3.89
C ARG A 84 23.63 3.24 2.55
N SER A 85 22.52 2.56 2.28
CA SER A 85 22.24 1.89 1.01
C SER A 85 22.44 2.88 -0.15
N LYS A 86 21.74 4.02 -0.15
CA LYS A 86 21.86 5.06 -1.21
C LYS A 86 23.27 5.63 -1.41
N ARG A 87 24.14 5.60 -0.40
CA ARG A 87 25.53 6.12 -0.50
C ARG A 87 26.52 5.07 -0.99
N THR A 88 26.27 3.80 -0.66
CA THR A 88 27.17 2.70 -0.97
C THR A 88 26.79 2.00 -2.27
N ILE A 89 25.51 2.01 -2.62
CA ILE A 89 24.99 1.38 -3.84
C ILE A 89 25.51 2.13 -5.07
N ASP A 90 26.36 1.47 -5.85
CA ASP A 90 26.80 1.99 -7.14
C ASP A 90 25.74 1.65 -8.19
N VAL A 91 25.15 2.68 -8.80
CA VAL A 91 24.10 2.53 -9.83
C VAL A 91 24.62 1.77 -11.06
N TYR A 92 25.93 1.77 -11.30
CA TYR A 92 26.58 1.03 -12.38
C TYR A 92 27.43 -0.15 -11.90
N GLY A 93 27.30 -0.53 -10.62
CA GLY A 93 28.00 -1.68 -10.07
C GLY A 93 27.54 -2.97 -10.74
N TYR A 94 28.50 -3.82 -11.12
CA TYR A 94 28.25 -5.15 -11.70
C TYR A 94 27.78 -6.19 -10.67
N GLU A 95 27.30 -5.78 -9.49
CA GLU A 95 26.71 -6.71 -8.53
C GLU A 95 25.33 -7.13 -9.06
N ASP A 96 25.14 -8.45 -9.23
CA ASP A 96 24.09 -9.07 -10.06
C ASP A 96 22.64 -8.67 -9.72
N ASP A 97 22.36 -8.09 -8.55
CA ASP A 97 20.99 -7.68 -8.15
C ASP A 97 20.75 -6.16 -8.19
N ILE A 98 21.81 -5.34 -8.28
CA ILE A 98 21.71 -3.88 -8.19
C ILE A 98 21.24 -3.28 -9.51
N PHE A 99 21.87 -3.69 -10.62
CA PHE A 99 21.58 -3.14 -11.94
C PHE A 99 20.10 -3.33 -12.33
N GLU A 100 19.54 -4.51 -12.04
CA GLU A 100 18.14 -4.85 -12.29
C GLU A 100 17.16 -3.96 -11.50
N GLN A 101 17.49 -3.62 -10.25
CA GLN A 101 16.66 -2.77 -9.38
C GLN A 101 16.54 -1.32 -9.91
N PHE A 102 17.60 -0.79 -10.53
CA PHE A 102 17.61 0.57 -11.08
C PHE A 102 17.24 0.64 -12.56
N HIS A 103 17.38 -0.46 -13.31
CA HIS A 103 17.10 -0.53 -14.74
C HIS A 103 16.11 -1.67 -15.08
N PRO A 104 14.85 -1.59 -14.64
CA PRO A 104 13.88 -2.65 -14.92
C PRO A 104 13.61 -2.83 -16.42
N LYS A 105 13.91 -1.83 -17.26
CA LYS A 105 13.77 -1.89 -18.72
C LYS A 105 14.90 -2.64 -19.42
N SER A 106 16.07 -2.83 -18.80
CA SER A 106 17.14 -3.66 -19.38
C SER A 106 16.87 -5.14 -19.18
N ILE A 107 15.95 -5.50 -18.28
CA ILE A 107 15.43 -6.85 -18.13
C ILE A 107 14.43 -7.09 -19.28
N ALA A 108 14.92 -7.61 -20.39
CA ALA A 108 14.02 -8.16 -21.41
C ALA A 108 13.55 -9.53 -20.90
N PRO A 109 12.23 -9.77 -20.72
CA PRO A 109 11.76 -11.12 -20.46
C PRO A 109 12.22 -11.98 -21.63
N PHE A 110 12.95 -13.05 -21.32
CA PHE A 110 13.28 -14.06 -22.31
C PHE A 110 11.96 -14.71 -22.75
N ILE A 111 11.53 -14.41 -23.96
CA ILE A 111 10.36 -15.01 -24.58
C ILE A 111 10.89 -16.11 -25.48
N ASP A 112 10.53 -17.36 -25.18
CA ASP A 112 10.88 -18.49 -26.03
C ASP A 112 10.30 -18.24 -27.45
N PRO A 113 11.11 -18.31 -28.52
CA PRO A 113 10.61 -18.22 -29.88
C PRO A 113 9.43 -19.16 -30.19
N PHE A 114 9.36 -20.33 -29.53
CA PHE A 114 8.24 -21.26 -29.70
C PHE A 114 6.94 -20.74 -29.10
N ASP A 115 6.96 -20.23 -27.86
CA ASP A 115 5.78 -19.66 -27.19
C ASP A 115 5.21 -18.48 -27.99
N LYS A 116 6.09 -17.61 -28.49
CA LYS A 116 5.70 -16.47 -29.32
C LYS A 116 5.02 -16.89 -30.63
N ALA A 117 5.52 -17.95 -31.26
CA ALA A 117 4.94 -18.48 -32.49
C ALA A 117 3.59 -19.15 -32.26
N GLU A 118 3.39 -19.81 -31.12
CA GLU A 118 2.10 -20.39 -30.73
C GLU A 118 1.05 -19.29 -30.46
N GLU A 119 1.42 -18.23 -29.73
CA GLU A 119 0.55 -17.08 -29.48
C GLU A 119 0.10 -16.39 -30.78
N GLU A 120 1.02 -16.19 -31.73
CA GLU A 120 0.72 -15.58 -33.03
C GLU A 120 -0.26 -16.45 -33.86
N GLN A 121 -0.08 -17.78 -33.84
CA GLN A 121 -1.03 -18.70 -34.49
C GLN A 121 -2.43 -18.62 -33.86
N ILE A 122 -2.50 -18.61 -32.53
CA ILE A 122 -3.76 -18.49 -31.79
C ILE A 122 -4.46 -17.16 -32.13
N GLU A 123 -3.70 -16.08 -32.25
CA GLU A 123 -4.22 -14.75 -32.56
C GLU A 123 -4.74 -14.67 -34.02
N GLU A 124 -4.02 -15.26 -34.97
CA GLU A 124 -4.50 -15.42 -36.34
C GLU A 124 -5.80 -16.22 -36.43
N GLU A 125 -5.90 -17.34 -35.70
CA GLU A 125 -7.12 -18.16 -35.67
C GLU A 125 -8.30 -17.40 -35.08
N LYS A 126 -8.07 -16.65 -33.99
CA LYS A 126 -9.09 -15.80 -33.38
C LYS A 126 -9.55 -14.70 -34.33
N GLU A 127 -8.65 -14.05 -35.06
CA GLU A 127 -9.03 -13.02 -36.03
C GLU A 127 -9.80 -13.63 -37.21
N LYS A 128 -9.37 -14.79 -37.72
CA LYS A 128 -10.11 -15.53 -38.77
C LYS A 128 -11.53 -15.88 -38.31
N LEU A 129 -11.68 -16.37 -37.07
CA LEU A 129 -12.98 -16.65 -36.47
C LEU A 129 -13.82 -15.39 -36.33
N ARG A 130 -13.23 -14.28 -35.87
CA ARG A 130 -13.90 -12.98 -35.75
C ARG A 130 -14.42 -12.48 -37.10
N GLN A 131 -13.62 -12.58 -38.16
CA GLN A 131 -14.03 -12.21 -39.51
C GLN A 131 -15.17 -13.08 -40.02
N LEU A 132 -15.13 -14.39 -39.73
CA LEU A 132 -16.20 -15.31 -40.07
C LEU A 132 -17.51 -14.94 -39.36
N GLU A 133 -17.47 -14.70 -38.05
CA GLU A 133 -18.64 -14.28 -37.26
C GLU A 133 -19.21 -12.96 -37.78
N LEU A 134 -18.37 -11.96 -38.06
CA LEU A 134 -18.79 -10.69 -38.68
C LEU A 134 -19.45 -10.90 -40.04
N SER A 135 -18.92 -11.81 -40.86
CA SER A 135 -19.51 -12.14 -42.17
C SER A 135 -20.89 -12.80 -42.02
N LYS A 136 -21.05 -13.68 -41.03
CA LYS A 136 -22.31 -14.38 -40.74
C LYS A 136 -23.37 -13.41 -40.22
N VAL A 137 -23.00 -12.51 -39.32
CA VAL A 137 -23.89 -11.43 -38.84
C VAL A 137 -24.33 -10.53 -40.00
N ARG A 138 -23.41 -10.13 -40.89
CA ARG A 138 -23.75 -9.32 -42.09
C ARG A 138 -24.74 -10.06 -43.00
N GLN A 139 -24.54 -11.34 -43.25
CA GLN A 139 -25.46 -12.15 -44.07
C GLN A 139 -26.85 -12.23 -43.44
N LEU A 140 -26.94 -12.42 -42.11
CA LEU A 140 -28.23 -12.47 -41.40
C LEU A 140 -28.96 -11.12 -41.43
N CYS A 141 -28.26 -9.99 -41.23
CA CYS A 141 -28.86 -8.65 -41.35
C CYS A 141 -29.34 -8.34 -42.77
N CYS A 142 -28.72 -8.90 -43.81
CA CYS A 142 -29.15 -8.71 -45.19
C CYS A 142 -30.32 -9.63 -45.61
N GLN A 143 -30.68 -10.64 -44.79
CA GLN A 143 -31.75 -11.61 -45.09
C GLN A 143 -33.05 -11.38 -44.31
N THR A 144 -33.07 -10.41 -43.39
CA THR A 144 -34.31 -9.96 -42.72
C THR A 144 -34.90 -8.76 -43.48
N PRO A 145 -36.12 -8.87 -44.05
CA PRO A 145 -36.80 -7.79 -44.77
C PRO A 145 -37.26 -6.64 -43.88
#